data_AF-A0A9E4YEG5-F1
#
_entry.id   AF-A0A9E4YEG5-F1
#
_cell.length_a   1.000
_cell.length_b   1.000
_cell.length_c   1.000
_cell.angle_alpha   90.00
_cell.angle_beta   90.00
_cell.angle_gamma   90.00
#
_symmetry.space_group_name_H-M   'P 1'
#
loop_
_entity.id
_entity.type
_entity.pdbx_description
1 polymer ?
#
loop_
_entity_poly.entity_id
_entity_poly.type
_entity_poly.pdbx_seq_one_letter_code
_entity_poly.pdbx_strand_id
1 'polypeptide(L)'
;PMLSLYMGGMGAKGANFHYDVFVRLGYEGVAANVQELYLQGKKNEATASIPLELVEDVALIGPPGKIKDELPKWKDTCLTTMLLSGPPQMLETVANLVNG
;
A
#
# COMPACT_ATOMS: atom_id res chain seq x y z
N PRO A 1 -5.94 1.04 7.18
CA PRO A 1 -6.49 -0.24 7.69
C PRO A 1 -5.95 -1.50 7.00
N MET A 2 -5.89 -1.53 5.66
CA MET A 2 -5.43 -2.73 4.93
C MET A 2 -3.94 -3.03 5.15
N LEU A 3 -3.08 -2.01 5.00
CA LEU A 3 -1.62 -2.19 5.16
C LEU A 3 -1.24 -2.61 6.59
N SER A 4 -1.90 -2.04 7.61
CA SER A 4 -1.67 -2.42 9.01
C SER A 4 -2.12 -3.85 9.30
N LEU A 5 -3.24 -4.30 8.72
CA LEU A 5 -3.66 -5.69 8.77
C LEU A 5 -2.64 -6.62 8.09
N TYR A 6 -2.13 -6.24 6.92
CA TYR A 6 -1.15 -7.05 6.17
C TYR A 6 0.16 -7.22 6.95
N MET A 7 0.73 -6.14 7.46
CA MET A 7 1.95 -6.21 8.28
C MET A 7 1.70 -6.93 9.62
N GLY A 8 0.57 -6.66 10.28
CA GLY A 8 0.37 -7.03 11.67
C GLY A 8 -0.50 -8.23 11.97
N GLY A 9 -1.45 -8.59 11.11
CA GLY A 9 -2.53 -9.52 11.47
C GLY A 9 -2.92 -10.58 10.45
N MET A 10 -2.34 -10.59 9.25
CA MET A 10 -2.63 -11.62 8.24
C MET A 10 -1.90 -12.95 8.46
N GLY A 11 -0.89 -12.97 9.33
CA GLY A 11 -0.12 -14.16 9.66
C GLY A 11 0.35 -14.14 11.11
N ALA A 12 0.95 -15.25 11.54
CA ALA A 12 1.54 -15.34 12.88
C ALA A 12 2.87 -14.57 12.95
N LYS A 13 3.27 -14.16 14.16
CA LYS A 13 4.60 -13.57 14.38
C LYS A 13 5.69 -14.57 13.96
N GLY A 14 6.58 -14.17 13.07
CA GLY A 14 7.60 -15.05 12.47
C GLY A 14 7.12 -15.91 11.30
N ALA A 15 5.83 -15.86 10.95
CA ALA A 15 5.24 -16.53 9.80
C ALA A 15 4.15 -15.65 9.17
N ASN A 16 4.53 -14.44 8.76
CA ASN A 16 3.66 -13.51 8.03
C ASN A 16 4.34 -13.05 6.73
N PHE A 17 4.03 -13.70 5.62
CA PHE A 17 4.63 -13.37 4.32
C PHE A 17 4.28 -11.97 3.81
N HIS A 18 3.18 -11.38 4.28
CA HIS A 18 2.82 -10.00 3.96
C HIS A 18 3.74 -9.02 4.67
N TYR A 19 4.12 -9.29 5.92
CA TYR A 19 5.14 -8.52 6.64
C TYR A 19 6.46 -8.52 5.85
N ASP A 20 6.88 -9.69 5.36
CA ASP A 20 8.14 -9.85 4.64
C ASP A 20 8.20 -9.02 3.33
N VAL A 21 7.05 -8.69 2.73
CA VAL A 21 7.01 -7.76 1.57
C VAL A 21 7.56 -6.40 1.97
N PHE A 22 7.12 -5.85 3.11
CA PHE A 22 7.55 -4.53 3.56
C PHE A 22 9.00 -4.53 4.05
N VAL A 23 9.49 -5.64 4.60
CA VAL A 23 10.92 -5.82 4.90
C VAL A 23 11.75 -5.75 3.63
N ARG A 24 11.35 -6.46 2.56
CA ARG A 24 12.05 -6.42 1.26
C ARG A 24 12.01 -5.04 0.60
N LEU A 25 11.02 -4.23 0.91
CA LEU A 25 10.92 -2.83 0.50
C LEU A 25 11.75 -1.87 1.36
N GLY A 26 12.43 -2.36 2.41
CA GLY A 26 13.26 -1.54 3.31
C GLY A 26 12.53 -0.96 4.52
N TYR A 27 11.27 -1.34 4.75
CA TYR A 27 10.42 -0.83 5.82
C TYR A 27 10.34 -1.75 7.05
N GLU A 28 11.40 -2.52 7.35
CA GLU A 28 11.41 -3.48 8.46
C GLU A 28 11.01 -2.85 9.81
N GLY A 29 11.58 -1.69 10.15
CA GLY A 29 11.25 -1.00 11.40
C GLY A 29 9.78 -0.56 11.49
N VAL A 30 9.21 -0.08 10.37
CA VAL A 30 7.79 0.28 10.30
C VAL A 30 6.93 -0.97 10.45
N ALA A 31 7.25 -2.04 9.71
CA ALA A 31 6.50 -3.28 9.76
C ALA A 31 6.52 -3.91 11.16
N ALA A 32 7.67 -3.89 11.85
CA ALA A 32 7.83 -4.40 13.22
C ALA A 32 6.94 -3.63 14.21
N ASN A 33 6.99 -2.30 14.17
CA ASN A 33 6.16 -1.45 15.02
C ASN A 33 4.66 -1.65 14.76
N VAL A 34 4.26 -1.72 13.48
CA VAL A 34 2.88 -1.99 13.09
C VAL A 34 2.43 -3.35 13.63
N GLN A 35 3.24 -4.39 13.48
CA GLN A 35 2.90 -5.73 13.95
C GLN A 35 2.75 -5.80 15.47
N GLU A 36 3.64 -5.15 16.21
CA GLU A 36 3.53 -5.07 17.67
C GLU A 36 2.23 -4.41 18.11
N LEU A 37 1.93 -3.20 17.60
CA LEU A 37 0.71 -2.47 17.94
C LEU A 37 -0.54 -3.26 17.54
N TYR A 38 -0.52 -3.90 16.37
CA TYR A 38 -1.66 -4.66 15.86
C TYR A 38 -1.96 -5.88 16.74
N LEU A 39 -0.94 -6.62 17.17
CA LEU A 39 -1.08 -7.79 18.07
C LEU A 39 -1.49 -7.39 19.49
N GLN A 40 -1.18 -6.18 19.93
CA GLN A 40 -1.70 -5.59 21.17
C GLN A 40 -3.17 -5.11 21.05
N GLY A 41 -3.80 -5.25 19.88
CA GLY A 41 -5.15 -4.77 19.62
C GLY A 41 -5.26 -3.26 19.30
N LYS A 42 -4.13 -2.54 19.26
CA LYS A 42 -4.06 -1.09 19.00
C LYS A 42 -4.07 -0.77 17.50
N LYS A 43 -5.12 -1.23 16.79
CA LYS A 43 -5.20 -1.18 15.32
C LYS A 43 -5.15 0.24 14.74
N ASN A 44 -5.69 1.23 15.46
CA ASN A 44 -5.67 2.63 15.02
C ASN A 44 -4.26 3.20 15.10
N GLU A 45 -3.55 2.98 16.21
CA GLU A 45 -2.14 3.37 16.37
C GLU A 45 -1.26 2.68 15.33
N ALA A 46 -1.47 1.37 15.10
CA ALA A 46 -0.77 0.61 14.06
C ALA A 46 -1.03 1.15 12.65
N THR A 47 -2.19 1.74 12.39
CA THR A 47 -2.49 2.36 11.09
C THR A 47 -1.85 3.75 10.99
N ALA A 48 -1.86 4.51 12.08
CA ALA A 48 -1.30 5.85 12.13
C ALA A 48 0.24 5.87 12.07
N SER A 49 0.90 4.78 12.46
CA SER A 49 2.36 4.66 12.40
C SER A 49 2.91 4.38 11.00
N ILE A 50 2.05 4.17 10.00
CA ILE A 50 2.46 3.92 8.61
C ILE A 50 2.75 5.28 7.94
N PRO A 51 3.97 5.54 7.48
CA PRO A 51 4.31 6.79 6.80
C PRO A 51 3.64 6.85 5.43
N LEU A 52 3.37 8.08 4.95
CA LEU A 52 2.78 8.30 3.64
C LEU A 52 3.65 7.70 2.51
N GLU A 53 4.96 7.84 2.62
CA GLU A 53 5.95 7.34 1.65
C GLU A 53 5.76 5.84 1.38
N LEU A 54 5.57 5.03 2.43
CA LEU A 54 5.30 3.59 2.29
C LEU A 54 3.99 3.33 1.53
N VAL A 55 2.95 4.13 1.78
CA VAL A 55 1.68 4.01 1.06
C VAL A 55 1.87 4.30 -0.43
N GLU A 56 2.67 5.32 -0.76
CA GLU A 56 2.94 5.75 -2.13
C GLU A 56 3.87 4.80 -2.89
N ASP A 57 4.69 4.01 -2.19
CA ASP A 57 5.51 2.94 -2.77
C ASP A 57 4.70 1.70 -3.17
N VAL A 58 3.57 1.44 -2.50
CA VAL A 58 2.74 0.24 -2.74
C VAL A 58 1.41 0.53 -3.42
N ALA A 59 1.05 1.80 -3.57
CA ALA A 59 -0.18 2.22 -4.24
C ALA A 59 0.03 3.52 -5.02
N LEU A 60 -0.41 3.51 -6.29
CA LEU A 60 -0.57 4.72 -7.08
C LEU A 60 -1.85 5.44 -6.61
N ILE A 61 -1.70 6.37 -5.67
CA ILE A 61 -2.80 7.06 -4.98
C ILE A 61 -2.59 8.57 -4.93
N GLY A 62 -3.69 9.32 -5.03
CA GLY A 62 -3.71 10.77 -4.93
C GLY A 62 -4.61 11.44 -5.97
N PRO A 63 -4.50 12.77 -6.12
CA PRO A 63 -5.24 13.53 -7.12
C PRO A 63 -4.90 13.10 -8.57
N PRO A 64 -5.81 13.27 -9.54
CA PRO A 64 -5.60 12.87 -10.94
C PRO A 64 -4.28 13.35 -11.57
N GLY A 65 -3.86 14.59 -11.29
CA GLY A 65 -2.59 15.13 -11.80
C GLY A 65 -1.37 14.35 -11.29
N LYS A 66 -1.32 14.08 -9.97
CA LYS A 66 -0.27 13.26 -9.36
C LYS A 66 -0.22 11.86 -9.98
N ILE A 67 -1.38 11.23 -10.14
CA ILE A 67 -1.48 9.89 -10.74
C ILE A 67 -0.91 9.90 -12.16
N LYS A 68 -1.26 10.91 -12.97
CA LYS A 68 -0.76 11.06 -14.34
C LYS A 68 0.76 11.21 -14.38
N ASP A 69 1.32 12.07 -13.52
CA ASP A 69 2.75 12.34 -13.47
C ASP A 69 3.57 11.15 -12.95
N GLU A 70 2.96 10.34 -12.07
CA GLU A 70 3.58 9.16 -11.51
C GLU A 70 3.37 7.89 -12.34
N LEU A 71 2.37 7.83 -13.22
CA LEU A 71 2.11 6.65 -14.05
C LEU A 71 3.37 6.10 -14.77
N PRO A 72 4.28 6.93 -15.33
CA PRO A 72 5.50 6.44 -15.97
C PRO A 72 6.41 5.62 -15.05
N LYS A 73 6.64 6.04 -13.80
CA LYS A 73 7.51 5.27 -12.87
C LYS A 73 6.99 3.85 -12.62
N TRP A 74 5.67 3.67 -12.65
CA TRP A 74 5.05 2.35 -12.48
C TRP A 74 5.19 1.47 -13.73
N LYS A 75 5.19 2.08 -14.93
CA LYS A 75 5.41 1.36 -16.21
C LYS A 75 6.83 0.78 -16.32
N ASP A 76 7.79 1.38 -15.64
CA ASP A 76 9.18 0.91 -15.60
C ASP A 76 9.40 -0.26 -14.61
N THR A 77 8.36 -0.67 -13.88
CA THR A 77 8.40 -1.82 -12.96
C THR A 77 8.05 -3.14 -13.67
N CYS A 78 8.13 -4.26 -12.95
CA CYS A 78 7.67 -5.57 -13.46
C CYS A 78 6.14 -5.77 -13.41
N LEU A 79 5.37 -4.77 -12.96
CA LEU A 79 3.93 -4.88 -12.81
C LEU A 79 3.23 -4.85 -14.17
N THR A 80 2.44 -5.87 -14.46
CA THR A 80 1.64 -5.98 -15.69
C THR A 80 0.14 -5.73 -15.49
N THR A 81 -0.32 -5.78 -14.24
CA THR A 81 -1.72 -5.64 -13.87
C THR A 81 -1.83 -4.82 -12.58
N MET A 82 -2.73 -3.84 -12.54
CA MET A 82 -3.07 -3.07 -11.34
C MET A 82 -4.54 -3.27 -10.98
N LEU A 83 -4.84 -3.38 -9.69
CA LEU A 83 -6.21 -3.42 -9.18
C LEU A 83 -6.72 -2.01 -8.97
N LEU A 84 -7.84 -1.67 -9.63
CA LEU A 84 -8.53 -0.41 -9.39
C LEU A 84 -9.46 -0.55 -8.19
N SER A 85 -9.34 0.36 -7.23
CA SER A 85 -10.25 0.45 -6.07
C SER A 85 -10.99 1.79 -6.07
N GLY A 86 -12.30 1.72 -5.87
CA GLY A 86 -13.16 2.89 -5.69
C GLY A 86 -14.54 2.74 -6.35
N PRO A 87 -15.39 3.76 -6.26
CA PRO A 87 -16.74 3.70 -6.80
C PRO A 87 -16.74 3.58 -8.33
N PRO A 88 -17.71 2.85 -8.94
CA PRO A 88 -17.78 2.62 -10.39
C PRO A 88 -17.73 3.90 -11.24
N GLN A 89 -18.21 5.02 -10.70
CA GLN A 89 -18.22 6.33 -11.36
C GLN A 89 -16.83 6.87 -11.68
N MET A 90 -15.77 6.41 -10.98
CA MET A 90 -14.40 6.82 -11.29
C MET A 90 -13.79 6.06 -12.48
N LEU A 91 -14.44 5.00 -12.97
CA LEU A 91 -13.87 4.13 -14.00
C LEU A 91 -13.52 4.91 -15.27
N GLU A 92 -14.40 5.80 -15.72
CA GLU A 92 -14.15 6.63 -16.90
C GLU A 92 -12.98 7.61 -16.69
N THR A 93 -12.89 8.21 -15.50
CA THR A 93 -11.77 9.11 -15.15
C THR A 93 -10.44 8.35 -15.18
N VAL A 94 -10.39 7.16 -14.59
CA VAL A 94 -9.17 6.33 -14.57
C VAL A 94 -8.83 5.83 -15.97
N ALA A 95 -9.81 5.39 -16.75
CA ALA A 95 -9.59 4.95 -18.13
C ALA A 95 -8.99 6.05 -18.98
N ASN A 96 -9.48 7.30 -18.86
CA ASN A 96 -8.93 8.45 -19.56
C ASN A 96 -7.52 8.81 -19.09
N LEU A 97 -7.22 8.68 -17.79
CA LEU A 97 -5.88 8.94 -17.26
C LEU A 97 -4.83 7.91 -17.72
N VAL A 98 -5.22 6.65 -17.83
CA VAL A 98 -4.29 5.54 -18.15
C VAL A 98 -4.08 5.38 -19.66
N ASN A 99 -5.12 5.60 -20.46
CA ASN A 99 -5.10 5.40 -21.92
C ASN A 99 -4.91 6.69 -22.74
N GLY A 100 -5.12 7.86 -22.12
CA GLY A 100 -4.99 9.17 -22.78
C GLY A 100 -3.60 9.80 -22.67
#